data_AF-A0A2H5DWZ5-F1
#
_entry.id   AF-A0A2H5DWZ5-F1
#
_cell.length_a   1.000
_cell.length_b   1.000
_cell.length_c   1.000
_cell.angle_alpha   90.00
_cell.angle_beta   90.00
_cell.angle_gamma   90.00
#
_symmetry.space_group_name_H-M   'P 1'
#
loop_
_entity.id
_entity.type
_entity.pdbx_description
1 polymer ?
#
loop_
_entity_poly.entity_id
_entity_poly.type
_entity_poly.pdbx_seq_one_letter_code
_entity_poly.pdbx_strand_id
1 'polypeptide(L)'
;MPIWRRRAPSGSPRNWRSGLRTYNDRRETIMNDIVDSSLKTATYLAELLSPIGLDDFFAEYWDQKPLYIADGSPRFAGLADAGRLREIVESGSPWQYRRLPEMYLDSGFIPHDQLIVEYTDMDGRRAVSVRQKRVKMLLEAGATANCFGQEAHFPELMQLKKRFAEYFSAEVETSLFYSQQDHPGLAPHYDCVEIFVLQISGRKRWYVSSQRQTNPLVGYGQPVSYDHDAPHAVIDLEPGDLLYLPRGSFHHACALSGESLHTTVAVKMPSYFDLFSALADIAVGSDDMRGYLPPGGANAWAAAGPALLERLSALLEQPAYAAEVQKLLGRRSGGHFHA
;
A
#
# COMPACT_ATOMS: atom_id res chain seq x y z
N MET A 1 18.48 66.41 32.35
CA MET A 1 17.09 65.92 32.40
C MET A 1 16.68 65.45 30.99
N PRO A 2 15.87 64.41 30.80
CA PRO A 2 15.52 63.26 31.66
C PRO A 2 15.84 61.89 31.00
N ILE A 3 16.39 60.91 31.73
CA ILE A 3 15.73 59.75 32.38
C ILE A 3 15.13 58.74 31.39
N TRP A 4 15.68 57.51 31.35
CA TRP A 4 14.92 56.26 31.59
C TRP A 4 15.85 55.15 32.12
N ARG A 5 15.67 54.81 33.40
CA ARG A 5 16.20 53.60 34.06
C ARG A 5 15.36 52.40 33.64
N ARG A 6 15.97 51.23 33.40
CA ARG A 6 15.28 49.93 33.54
C ARG A 6 15.84 49.16 34.73
N ARG A 7 14.94 48.75 35.62
CA ARG A 7 15.19 47.85 36.75
C ARG A 7 15.54 46.44 36.23
N ALA A 8 16.52 45.80 36.85
CA ALA A 8 16.65 44.35 36.80
C ALA A 8 15.47 43.69 37.55
N PRO A 9 14.81 42.66 37.01
CA PRO A 9 13.85 41.89 37.77
C PRO A 9 14.60 40.96 38.73
N SER A 10 14.40 41.17 40.03
CA SER A 10 14.67 40.17 41.06
C SER A 10 13.64 39.04 40.93
N GLY A 11 13.95 38.05 40.10
CA GLY A 11 13.21 36.79 40.04
C GLY A 11 14.10 35.67 40.59
N SER A 12 13.62 34.97 41.63
CA SER A 12 14.26 33.74 42.11
C SER A 12 14.48 32.77 40.93
N PRO A 13 15.59 32.00 40.90
CA PRO A 13 15.80 31.03 39.83
C PRO A 13 14.68 29.99 39.88
N ARG A 14 13.72 30.07 38.96
CA ARG A 14 12.75 28.99 38.74
C ARG A 14 13.54 27.75 38.37
N ASN A 15 13.28 26.66 39.07
CA ASN A 15 13.85 25.35 38.88
C ASN A 15 13.71 24.88 37.42
N TRP A 16 14.70 25.17 36.58
CA TRP A 16 14.83 24.62 35.22
C TRP A 16 15.08 23.10 35.25
N ARG A 17 15.52 22.57 36.40
CA ARG A 17 15.78 21.15 36.61
C ARG A 17 14.51 20.27 36.63
N SER A 18 13.34 20.80 36.97
CA SER A 18 12.09 20.01 36.93
C SER A 18 11.55 19.85 35.50
N GLY A 19 11.71 20.86 34.63
CA GLY A 19 11.30 20.82 33.23
C GLY A 19 12.13 19.85 32.37
N LEU A 20 13.45 19.80 32.59
CA LEU A 20 14.33 18.85 31.91
C LEU A 20 14.06 17.39 32.31
N ARG A 21 13.68 17.14 33.58
CA ARG A 21 13.27 15.80 34.02
C ARG A 21 11.97 15.37 33.33
N THR A 22 10.96 16.24 33.29
CA THR A 22 9.70 15.93 32.57
C THR A 22 9.84 15.80 31.05
N TYR A 23 10.84 16.46 30.43
CA TYR A 23 11.13 16.32 29.00
C TYR A 23 11.86 15.01 28.70
N ASN A 24 12.86 14.65 29.51
CA ASN A 24 13.56 13.38 29.40
C ASN A 24 12.64 12.20 29.73
N ASP A 25 11.79 12.30 30.77
CA ASP A 25 10.82 11.27 31.11
C ASP A 25 9.81 11.07 29.96
N ARG A 26 9.28 12.16 29.35
CA ARG A 26 8.40 12.06 28.18
C ARG A 26 9.13 11.48 26.95
N ARG A 27 10.39 11.83 26.75
CA ARG A 27 11.20 11.30 25.63
C ARG A 27 11.49 9.82 25.83
N GLU A 28 11.82 9.39 27.04
CA GLU A 28 11.99 7.99 27.39
C GLU A 28 10.67 7.22 27.27
N THR A 29 9.54 7.77 27.71
CA THR A 29 8.22 7.17 27.49
C THR A 29 7.91 7.02 26.00
N ILE A 30 8.10 8.07 25.20
CA ILE A 30 7.87 8.02 23.74
C ILE A 30 8.82 7.01 23.07
N MET A 31 10.10 6.97 23.45
CA MET A 31 11.06 6.01 22.90
C MET A 31 10.72 4.57 23.31
N ASN A 32 10.30 4.35 24.55
CA ASN A 32 9.84 3.04 25.02
C ASN A 32 8.55 2.61 24.31
N ASP A 33 7.61 3.53 24.10
CA ASP A 33 6.37 3.27 23.35
C ASP A 33 6.67 2.93 21.88
N ILE A 34 7.63 3.62 21.25
CA ILE A 34 8.07 3.32 19.88
C ILE A 34 8.74 1.95 19.80
N VAL A 35 9.62 1.63 20.74
CA VAL A 35 10.30 0.33 20.79
C VAL A 35 9.30 -0.81 21.05
N ASP A 36 8.37 -0.62 21.98
CA ASP A 36 7.31 -1.60 22.29
C ASP A 36 6.35 -1.81 21.11
N SER A 37 5.98 -0.72 20.42
CA SER A 37 5.13 -0.80 19.23
C SER A 37 5.85 -1.50 18.06
N SER A 38 7.12 -1.16 17.82
CA SER A 38 7.96 -1.82 16.80
C SER A 38 8.16 -3.31 17.09
N LEU A 39 8.38 -3.69 18.35
CA LEU A 39 8.48 -5.09 18.77
C LEU A 39 7.16 -5.83 18.56
N LYS A 40 6.02 -5.21 18.86
CA LYS A 40 4.69 -5.81 18.65
C LYS A 40 4.39 -6.04 17.17
N THR A 41 4.68 -5.07 16.29
CA THR A 41 4.44 -5.25 14.86
C THR A 41 5.39 -6.26 14.24
N ALA A 42 6.66 -6.31 14.69
CA ALA A 42 7.61 -7.35 14.29
C ALA A 42 7.16 -8.75 14.75
N THR A 43 6.72 -8.88 16.01
CA THR A 43 6.19 -10.14 16.54
C THR A 43 4.98 -10.60 15.74
N TYR A 44 4.06 -9.68 15.44
CA TYR A 44 2.89 -9.99 14.63
C TYR A 44 3.25 -10.47 13.22
N LEU A 45 4.19 -9.82 12.54
CA LEU A 45 4.59 -10.24 11.19
C LEU A 45 5.34 -11.58 11.22
N ALA A 46 6.15 -11.85 12.26
CA ALA A 46 6.80 -13.13 12.46
C ALA A 46 5.77 -14.26 12.68
N GLU A 47 4.74 -14.02 13.49
CA GLU A 47 3.63 -14.96 13.66
C GLU A 47 2.86 -15.18 12.36
N LEU A 48 2.64 -14.11 11.58
CA LEU A 48 1.96 -14.18 10.29
C LEU A 48 2.73 -15.03 9.28
N LEU A 49 4.07 -14.95 9.26
CA LEU A 49 4.93 -15.64 8.30
C LEU A 49 5.41 -17.01 8.78
N SER A 50 5.12 -17.39 10.03
CA SER A 50 5.43 -18.70 10.58
C SER A 50 4.93 -19.83 9.64
N PRO A 51 5.75 -20.87 9.37
CA PRO A 51 7.03 -21.19 10.03
C PRO A 51 8.26 -20.48 9.46
N ILE A 52 8.10 -19.58 8.49
CA ILE A 52 9.20 -18.82 7.88
C ILE A 52 9.60 -17.69 8.83
N GLY A 53 10.87 -17.66 9.25
CA GLY A 53 11.42 -16.57 10.03
C GLY A 53 11.46 -15.26 9.24
N LEU A 54 11.38 -14.12 9.93
CA LEU A 54 11.45 -12.81 9.28
C LEU A 54 12.75 -12.62 8.47
N ASP A 55 13.88 -13.03 9.04
CA ASP A 55 15.17 -12.90 8.37
C ASP A 55 15.22 -13.72 7.07
N ASP A 56 14.70 -14.96 7.11
CA ASP A 56 14.61 -15.83 5.92
C ASP A 56 13.64 -15.27 4.89
N PHE A 57 12.51 -14.71 5.34
CA PHE A 57 11.54 -14.04 4.46
C PHE A 57 12.20 -12.90 3.67
N PHE A 58 12.90 -12.00 4.35
CA PHE A 58 13.56 -10.86 3.70
C PHE A 58 14.77 -11.27 2.86
N ALA A 59 15.51 -12.29 3.28
CA ALA A 59 16.67 -12.77 2.55
C ALA A 59 16.28 -13.49 1.24
N GLU A 60 15.21 -14.29 1.27
CA GLU A 60 14.91 -15.21 0.16
C GLU A 60 13.68 -14.87 -0.67
N TYR A 61 12.67 -14.20 -0.09
CA TYR A 61 11.36 -14.04 -0.72
C TYR A 61 11.07 -12.58 -1.08
N TRP A 62 11.34 -11.66 -0.16
CA TRP A 62 11.03 -10.24 -0.35
C TRP A 62 11.62 -9.66 -1.65
N ASP A 63 10.76 -9.09 -2.49
CA ASP A 63 11.05 -8.55 -3.85
C ASP A 63 11.75 -9.55 -4.80
N GLN A 64 11.69 -10.86 -4.50
CA GLN A 64 12.43 -11.91 -5.21
C GLN A 64 11.53 -13.00 -5.78
N LYS A 65 10.83 -13.76 -4.92
CA LYS A 65 10.02 -14.92 -5.34
C LYS A 65 8.74 -15.07 -4.50
N PRO A 66 7.68 -15.67 -5.06
CA PRO A 66 6.47 -16.01 -4.32
C PRO A 66 6.72 -16.89 -3.09
N LEU A 67 5.90 -16.72 -2.05
CA LEU A 67 5.86 -17.58 -0.86
C LEU A 67 4.41 -18.03 -0.60
N TYR A 68 4.21 -19.34 -0.49
CA TYR A 68 2.96 -19.93 -0.04
C TYR A 68 3.16 -20.57 1.34
N ILE A 69 2.28 -20.22 2.28
CA ILE A 69 2.21 -20.81 3.62
C ILE A 69 0.84 -21.46 3.76
N ALA A 70 0.84 -22.79 3.78
CA ALA A 70 -0.32 -23.59 4.13
C ALA A 70 -0.48 -23.60 5.66
N ASP A 71 -1.68 -23.29 6.13
CA ASP A 71 -2.02 -23.27 7.54
C ASP A 71 -3.32 -24.04 7.79
N GLY A 72 -4.37 -23.74 7.01
CA GLY A 72 -5.67 -24.41 7.09
C GLY A 72 -6.48 -24.12 8.37
N SER A 73 -6.02 -23.25 9.28
CA SER A 73 -6.76 -22.82 10.47
C SER A 73 -7.60 -21.57 10.20
N PRO A 74 -8.65 -21.27 10.99
CA PRO A 74 -9.46 -20.07 10.80
C PRO A 74 -8.79 -18.78 11.29
N ARG A 75 -7.45 -18.68 11.33
CA ARG A 75 -6.68 -17.52 11.84
C ARG A 75 -7.05 -16.18 11.20
N PHE A 76 -7.59 -16.20 9.98
CA PHE A 76 -8.03 -15.00 9.27
C PHE A 76 -9.54 -14.76 9.27
N ALA A 77 -10.34 -15.67 9.85
CA ALA A 77 -11.80 -15.57 9.84
C ALA A 77 -12.34 -14.29 10.51
N GLY A 78 -11.59 -13.74 11.48
CA GLY A 78 -11.95 -12.50 12.15
C GLY A 78 -11.66 -11.21 11.36
N LEU A 79 -10.93 -11.28 10.23
CA LEU A 79 -10.55 -10.08 9.47
C LEU A 79 -11.74 -9.42 8.76
N ALA A 80 -12.66 -10.23 8.23
CA ALA A 80 -13.89 -9.76 7.60
C ALA A 80 -14.94 -10.87 7.53
N ASP A 81 -16.20 -10.51 7.74
CA ASP A 81 -17.34 -11.41 7.56
C ASP A 81 -17.88 -11.33 6.12
N ALA A 82 -18.02 -12.48 5.47
CA ALA A 82 -18.46 -12.56 4.08
C ALA A 82 -19.93 -12.14 3.89
N GLY A 83 -20.81 -12.47 4.85
CA GLY A 83 -22.21 -12.05 4.83
C GLY A 83 -22.33 -10.54 4.91
N ARG A 84 -21.59 -9.92 5.83
CA ARG A 84 -21.53 -8.47 6.00
C ARG A 84 -20.96 -7.77 4.77
N LEU A 85 -19.89 -8.29 4.18
CA LEU A 85 -19.34 -7.73 2.94
C LEU A 85 -20.36 -7.82 1.81
N ARG A 86 -21.06 -8.94 1.66
CA ARG A 86 -22.12 -9.12 0.66
C ARG A 86 -23.24 -8.10 0.88
N GLU A 87 -23.70 -7.90 2.10
CA GLU A 87 -24.68 -6.86 2.44
C GLU A 87 -24.21 -5.47 1.99
N ILE A 88 -22.94 -5.14 2.23
CA ILE A 88 -22.35 -3.87 1.80
C ILE A 88 -22.40 -3.76 0.27
N VAL A 89 -21.89 -4.77 -0.43
CA VAL A 89 -21.86 -4.91 -1.92
C VAL A 89 -23.25 -4.73 -2.51
N GLU A 90 -24.26 -5.37 -1.92
CA GLU A 90 -25.64 -5.35 -2.40
C GLU A 90 -26.46 -4.15 -1.89
N SER A 91 -25.97 -3.39 -0.90
CA SER A 91 -26.76 -2.38 -0.17
C SER A 91 -27.28 -1.23 -1.04
N GLY A 92 -26.70 -0.97 -2.20
CA GLY A 92 -27.11 0.18 -3.03
C GLY A 92 -26.52 1.53 -2.58
N SER A 93 -25.90 1.58 -1.39
CA SER A 93 -25.53 2.83 -0.73
C SER A 93 -24.14 3.30 -1.14
N PRO A 94 -24.00 4.46 -1.81
CA PRO A 94 -22.69 5.01 -2.15
C PRO A 94 -21.87 5.36 -0.89
N TRP A 95 -22.54 5.66 0.23
CA TRP A 95 -21.92 6.08 1.48
C TRP A 95 -21.17 4.97 2.21
N GLN A 96 -21.44 3.71 1.85
CA GLN A 96 -20.71 2.57 2.40
C GLN A 96 -19.35 2.37 1.72
N TYR A 97 -19.09 3.13 0.64
CA TYR A 97 -17.87 3.04 -0.13
C TYR A 97 -17.08 4.33 -0.05
N ARG A 98 -15.80 4.19 0.28
CA ARG A 98 -14.83 5.22 -0.10
C ARG A 98 -14.65 5.25 -1.63
N ARG A 99 -14.73 4.07 -2.25
CA ARG A 99 -14.59 3.83 -3.69
C ARG A 99 -15.53 2.70 -4.09
N LEU A 100 -16.28 2.87 -5.18
CA LEU A 100 -17.16 1.82 -5.70
C LEU A 100 -16.37 0.54 -5.97
N PRO A 101 -16.93 -0.64 -5.67
CA PRO A 101 -16.28 -1.90 -6.00
C PRO A 101 -16.02 -2.00 -7.50
N GLU A 102 -14.89 -2.59 -7.86
CA GLU A 102 -14.66 -3.07 -9.22
C GLU A 102 -15.22 -4.48 -9.31
N MET A 103 -15.90 -4.80 -10.42
CA MET A 103 -16.43 -6.15 -10.65
C MET A 103 -15.83 -6.74 -11.92
N TYR A 104 -15.56 -8.03 -11.86
CA TYR A 104 -14.96 -8.79 -12.96
C TYR A 104 -15.70 -10.09 -13.18
N LEU A 105 -15.96 -10.44 -14.44
CA LEU A 105 -16.57 -11.72 -14.80
C LEU A 105 -15.82 -12.26 -16.02
N ASP A 106 -15.42 -13.53 -15.96
CA ASP A 106 -14.69 -14.21 -17.03
C ASP A 106 -13.45 -13.44 -17.51
N SER A 107 -12.64 -12.95 -16.56
CA SER A 107 -11.45 -12.10 -16.82
C SER A 107 -11.75 -10.70 -17.37
N GLY A 108 -13.03 -10.33 -17.58
CA GLY A 108 -13.44 -9.04 -18.10
C GLY A 108 -13.83 -8.06 -17.00
N PHE A 109 -13.33 -6.82 -17.07
CA PHE A 109 -13.79 -5.72 -16.22
C PHE A 109 -15.22 -5.30 -16.59
N ILE A 110 -16.07 -5.10 -15.58
CA ILE A 110 -17.43 -4.60 -15.75
C ILE A 110 -17.43 -3.09 -15.51
N PRO A 111 -17.68 -2.26 -16.55
CA PRO A 111 -17.68 -0.81 -16.43
C PRO A 111 -18.63 -0.28 -15.34
N HIS A 112 -18.18 0.75 -14.61
CA HIS A 112 -18.94 1.32 -13.49
C HIS A 112 -20.31 1.85 -13.89
N ASP A 113 -20.49 2.37 -15.11
CA ASP A 113 -21.78 2.85 -15.62
C ASP A 113 -22.85 1.75 -15.70
N GLN A 114 -22.43 0.48 -15.83
CA GLN A 114 -23.31 -0.68 -15.74
C GLN A 114 -23.70 -1.03 -14.30
N LEU A 115 -22.93 -0.56 -13.32
CA LEU A 115 -23.12 -0.87 -11.89
C LEU A 115 -23.88 0.23 -11.16
N ILE A 116 -23.99 1.43 -11.74
CA ILE A 116 -24.55 2.60 -11.05
C ILE A 116 -25.70 3.28 -11.80
N VAL A 117 -26.48 4.07 -11.05
CA VAL A 117 -27.45 5.03 -11.55
C VAL A 117 -27.07 6.40 -11.02
N GLU A 118 -26.92 7.38 -11.90
CA GLU A 118 -26.80 8.78 -11.50
C GLU A 118 -28.20 9.36 -11.22
N TYR A 119 -28.32 10.14 -10.16
CA TYR A 119 -29.53 10.86 -9.79
C TYR A 119 -29.19 12.21 -9.19
N THR A 120 -30.19 13.09 -9.05
CA THR A 120 -30.05 14.34 -8.33
C THR A 120 -30.59 14.14 -6.92
N ASP A 121 -29.76 14.43 -5.90
CA ASP A 121 -30.18 14.33 -4.51
C ASP A 121 -31.12 15.47 -4.09
N MET A 122 -31.57 15.42 -2.83
CA MET A 122 -32.49 16.42 -2.28
C MET A 122 -31.89 17.83 -2.20
N ASP A 123 -30.56 17.96 -2.25
CA ASP A 123 -29.82 19.24 -2.27
C ASP A 123 -29.53 19.73 -3.69
N GLY A 124 -30.07 19.06 -4.72
CA GLY A 124 -29.82 19.41 -6.12
C GLY A 124 -28.44 18.99 -6.63
N ARG A 125 -27.70 18.15 -5.88
CA ARG A 125 -26.36 17.70 -6.27
C ARG A 125 -26.43 16.41 -7.06
N ARG A 126 -25.48 16.21 -7.96
CA ARG A 126 -25.30 14.91 -8.64
C ARG A 126 -24.84 13.87 -7.62
N ALA A 127 -25.59 12.79 -7.54
CA ALA A 127 -25.33 11.64 -6.69
C ALA A 127 -25.38 10.35 -7.49
N VAL A 128 -24.86 9.28 -6.90
CA VAL A 128 -24.74 7.97 -7.55
C VAL A 128 -25.31 6.92 -6.60
N SER A 129 -26.12 6.00 -7.11
CA SER A 129 -26.59 4.83 -6.37
C SER A 129 -26.18 3.56 -7.11
N VAL A 130 -25.96 2.47 -6.38
CA VAL A 130 -25.60 1.19 -6.98
C VAL A 130 -26.87 0.47 -7.48
N ARG A 131 -26.81 -0.11 -8.68
CA ARG A 131 -27.84 -0.97 -9.27
C ARG A 131 -27.86 -2.31 -8.53
N GLN A 132 -28.46 -2.35 -7.34
CA GLN A 132 -28.49 -3.52 -6.45
C GLN A 132 -28.83 -4.83 -7.18
N LYS A 133 -29.91 -4.84 -7.98
CA LYS A 133 -30.32 -6.02 -8.75
C LYS A 133 -29.23 -6.47 -9.74
N ARG A 134 -28.56 -5.53 -10.41
CA ARG A 134 -27.48 -5.83 -11.36
C ARG A 134 -26.27 -6.40 -10.65
N VAL A 135 -25.82 -5.78 -9.56
CA VAL A 135 -24.70 -6.28 -8.75
C VAL A 135 -24.99 -7.69 -8.23
N LYS A 136 -26.17 -7.91 -7.66
CA LYS A 136 -26.59 -9.23 -7.18
C LYS A 136 -26.59 -10.28 -8.29
N MET A 137 -27.20 -9.99 -9.46
CA MET A 137 -27.18 -10.90 -10.61
C MET A 137 -25.75 -11.21 -11.09
N LEU A 138 -24.84 -10.23 -11.03
CA LEU A 138 -23.45 -10.44 -11.42
C LEU A 138 -22.71 -11.35 -10.43
N LEU A 139 -22.89 -11.13 -9.12
CA LEU A 139 -22.32 -12.01 -8.09
C LEU A 139 -22.84 -13.45 -8.23
N GLU A 140 -24.16 -13.61 -8.41
CA GLU A 140 -24.81 -14.91 -8.63
C GLU A 140 -24.31 -15.60 -9.90
N ALA A 141 -23.96 -14.83 -10.93
CA ALA A 141 -23.35 -15.31 -12.18
C ALA A 141 -21.84 -15.60 -12.06
N GLY A 142 -21.23 -15.40 -10.88
CA GLY A 142 -19.82 -15.71 -10.63
C GLY A 142 -18.87 -14.52 -10.69
N ALA A 143 -19.36 -13.29 -10.81
CA ALA A 143 -18.49 -12.13 -10.83
C ALA A 143 -17.71 -12.00 -9.51
N THR A 144 -16.43 -11.65 -9.61
CA THR A 144 -15.59 -11.25 -8.48
C THR A 144 -15.76 -9.76 -8.22
N ALA A 145 -16.09 -9.38 -6.99
CA ALA A 145 -16.08 -8.00 -6.53
C ALA A 145 -14.77 -7.70 -5.78
N ASN A 146 -14.05 -6.66 -6.20
CA ASN A 146 -12.89 -6.07 -5.54
C ASN A 146 -13.33 -4.83 -4.77
N CYS A 147 -13.33 -4.91 -3.44
CA CYS A 147 -13.83 -3.89 -2.53
C CYS A 147 -12.66 -3.20 -1.82
N PHE A 148 -12.37 -1.97 -2.23
CA PHE A 148 -11.31 -1.16 -1.66
C PHE A 148 -11.73 -0.51 -0.34
N GLY A 149 -10.78 -0.37 0.58
CA GLY A 149 -10.91 0.57 1.69
C GLY A 149 -12.09 0.29 2.63
N GLN A 150 -12.32 -0.98 2.96
CA GLN A 150 -13.45 -1.42 3.79
C GLN A 150 -13.14 -1.39 5.31
N GLU A 151 -12.04 -0.77 5.73
CA GLU A 151 -11.56 -0.80 7.11
C GLU A 151 -12.50 -0.08 8.09
N ALA A 152 -13.39 0.79 7.59
CA ALA A 152 -14.44 1.42 8.40
C ALA A 152 -15.55 0.43 8.82
N HIS A 153 -15.74 -0.66 8.05
CA HIS A 153 -16.72 -1.71 8.34
C HIS A 153 -16.09 -2.91 9.06
N PHE A 154 -14.77 -3.09 8.93
CA PHE A 154 -14.02 -4.22 9.48
C PHE A 154 -12.83 -3.72 10.34
N PRO A 155 -13.01 -3.53 11.66
CA PRO A 155 -11.98 -3.00 12.55
C PRO A 155 -10.68 -3.83 12.59
N GLU A 156 -10.78 -5.15 12.43
CA GLU A 156 -9.66 -6.08 12.39
C GLU A 156 -8.81 -5.85 11.13
N LEU A 157 -9.44 -5.53 10.00
CA LEU A 157 -8.75 -5.12 8.78
C LEU A 157 -8.01 -3.79 8.96
N MET A 158 -8.60 -2.83 9.69
CA MET A 158 -7.94 -1.58 10.06
C MET A 158 -6.68 -1.85 10.91
N GLN A 159 -6.77 -2.78 11.86
CA GLN A 159 -5.62 -3.15 12.71
C GLN A 159 -4.52 -3.82 11.90
N LEU A 160 -4.88 -4.76 11.02
CA LEU A 160 -3.94 -5.40 10.09
C LEU A 160 -3.19 -4.35 9.27
N LYS A 161 -3.92 -3.45 8.61
CA LYS A 161 -3.34 -2.35 7.83
C LYS A 161 -2.39 -1.49 8.64
N LYS A 162 -2.76 -1.11 9.86
CA LYS A 162 -1.90 -0.30 10.75
C LYS A 162 -0.61 -1.02 11.11
N ARG A 163 -0.68 -2.31 11.46
CA ARG A 163 0.51 -3.12 11.81
C ARG A 163 1.48 -3.23 10.63
N PHE A 164 0.95 -3.46 9.42
CA PHE A 164 1.77 -3.47 8.21
C PHE A 164 2.39 -2.10 7.91
N ALA A 165 1.59 -1.03 7.95
CA ALA A 165 2.08 0.33 7.68
C ALA A 165 3.16 0.77 8.66
N GLU A 166 3.01 0.41 9.93
CA GLU A 166 3.99 0.70 10.97
C GLU A 166 5.27 -0.12 10.81
N TYR A 167 5.16 -1.44 10.58
CA TYR A 167 6.33 -2.30 10.40
C TYR A 167 7.16 -1.90 9.18
N PHE A 168 6.51 -1.76 8.02
CA PHE A 168 7.21 -1.45 6.76
C PHE A 168 7.53 0.04 6.61
N SER A 169 6.99 0.91 7.46
CA SER A 169 7.07 2.37 7.29
C SER A 169 6.68 2.79 5.87
N ALA A 170 5.59 2.20 5.37
CA ALA A 170 5.20 2.24 3.96
C ALA A 170 3.71 2.55 3.79
N GLU A 171 3.35 2.95 2.58
CA GLU A 171 1.94 3.05 2.21
C GLU A 171 1.35 1.65 2.10
N VAL A 172 0.20 1.44 2.74
CA VAL A 172 -0.51 0.16 2.77
C VAL A 172 -1.97 0.34 2.42
N GLU A 173 -2.46 -0.49 1.50
CA GLU A 173 -3.88 -0.65 1.25
C GLU A 173 -4.34 -2.08 1.46
N THR A 174 -5.62 -2.22 1.79
CA THR A 174 -6.29 -3.50 1.91
C THR A 174 -7.49 -3.51 1.00
N SER A 175 -7.61 -4.58 0.22
CA SER A 175 -8.77 -4.85 -0.63
C SER A 175 -9.38 -6.19 -0.25
N LEU A 176 -10.71 -6.27 -0.27
CA LEU A 176 -11.44 -7.53 -0.09
C LEU A 176 -11.94 -8.02 -1.44
N PHE A 177 -11.61 -9.27 -1.77
CA PHE A 177 -12.07 -9.91 -3.00
C PHE A 177 -13.09 -10.98 -2.67
N TYR A 178 -14.27 -10.83 -3.25
CA TYR A 178 -15.42 -11.68 -2.98
C TYR A 178 -15.96 -12.29 -4.27
N SER A 179 -16.18 -13.60 -4.27
CA SER A 179 -16.66 -14.38 -5.44
C SER A 179 -17.54 -15.54 -4.97
N GLN A 180 -18.53 -15.95 -5.77
CA GLN A 180 -19.52 -16.98 -5.38
C GLN A 180 -19.53 -18.25 -6.23
N GLN A 181 -18.87 -18.24 -7.38
CA GLN A 181 -18.84 -19.36 -8.33
C GLN A 181 -17.43 -19.50 -8.91
N ASP A 182 -17.18 -20.63 -9.56
CA ASP A 182 -15.92 -21.01 -10.20
C ASP A 182 -15.65 -20.28 -11.53
N HIS A 183 -15.75 -18.94 -11.49
CA HIS A 183 -15.43 -18.06 -12.60
C HIS A 183 -14.11 -17.29 -12.35
N PRO A 184 -13.27 -17.12 -13.39
CA PRO A 184 -12.10 -16.26 -13.30
C PRO A 184 -12.50 -14.82 -12.96
N GLY A 185 -11.81 -14.23 -11.98
CA GLY A 185 -11.97 -12.83 -11.62
C GLY A 185 -11.26 -11.93 -12.62
N LEU A 186 -10.06 -11.47 -12.25
CA LEU A 186 -9.22 -10.61 -13.09
C LEU A 186 -8.45 -11.46 -14.12
N ALA A 187 -8.20 -10.87 -15.30
CA ALA A 187 -7.25 -11.42 -16.27
C ALA A 187 -5.83 -11.52 -15.66
N PRO A 188 -4.94 -12.35 -16.22
CA PRO A 188 -3.52 -12.37 -15.83
C PRO A 188 -2.91 -10.96 -15.85
N HIS A 189 -2.38 -10.54 -14.71
CA HIS A 189 -1.77 -9.22 -14.52
C HIS A 189 -0.66 -9.30 -13.46
N TYR A 190 0.09 -8.21 -13.31
CA TYR A 190 1.01 -8.03 -12.18
C TYR A 190 0.73 -6.70 -11.49
N ASP A 191 1.14 -6.61 -10.23
CA ASP A 191 1.03 -5.40 -9.43
C ASP A 191 2.38 -4.66 -9.35
N CYS A 192 2.31 -3.35 -9.12
CA CYS A 192 3.50 -2.52 -8.86
C CYS A 192 3.89 -2.45 -7.37
N VAL A 193 3.30 -3.33 -6.55
CA VAL A 193 3.43 -3.35 -5.09
C VAL A 193 3.62 -4.78 -4.60
N GLU A 194 4.15 -4.91 -3.39
CA GLU A 194 4.27 -6.18 -2.69
C GLU A 194 2.90 -6.58 -2.16
N ILE A 195 2.43 -7.81 -2.42
CA ILE A 195 1.09 -8.22 -1.98
C ILE A 195 1.11 -9.44 -1.08
N PHE A 196 0.29 -9.40 -0.02
CA PHE A 196 0.01 -10.52 0.87
C PHE A 196 -1.48 -10.87 0.76
N VAL A 197 -1.77 -12.02 0.18
CA VAL A 197 -3.12 -12.59 0.07
C VAL A 197 -3.38 -13.43 1.29
N LEU A 198 -4.39 -13.07 2.08
CA LEU A 198 -4.82 -13.78 3.28
C LEU A 198 -6.21 -14.38 3.02
N GLN A 199 -6.30 -15.70 2.92
CA GLN A 199 -7.56 -16.39 2.61
C GLN A 199 -8.44 -16.46 3.87
N ILE A 200 -9.59 -15.77 3.84
CA ILE A 200 -10.47 -15.59 5.00
C ILE A 200 -11.51 -16.71 5.07
N SER A 201 -12.20 -16.97 3.96
CA SER A 201 -13.22 -18.03 3.87
C SER A 201 -13.29 -18.60 2.46
N GLY A 202 -13.80 -19.83 2.35
CA GLY A 202 -13.87 -20.53 1.07
C GLY A 202 -12.50 -20.83 0.47
N ARG A 203 -12.47 -21.20 -0.81
CA ARG A 203 -11.26 -21.64 -1.50
C ARG A 203 -11.06 -20.87 -2.80
N LYS A 204 -9.81 -20.53 -3.12
CA LYS A 204 -9.47 -19.84 -4.37
C LYS A 204 -8.21 -20.43 -4.99
N ARG A 205 -8.29 -20.79 -6.27
CA ARG A 205 -7.15 -21.25 -7.06
C ARG A 205 -6.42 -20.06 -7.63
N TRP A 206 -5.14 -19.97 -7.34
CA TRP A 206 -4.20 -19.00 -7.84
C TRP A 206 -3.26 -19.65 -8.85
N TYR A 207 -3.04 -18.94 -9.94
CA TYR A 207 -2.06 -19.29 -10.97
C TYR A 207 -0.99 -18.22 -10.94
N VAL A 208 0.23 -18.59 -10.57
CA VAL A 208 1.36 -17.66 -10.44
C VAL A 208 2.40 -18.02 -11.49
N SER A 209 2.59 -17.15 -12.46
CA SER A 209 3.54 -17.37 -13.54
C SER A 209 4.98 -17.22 -13.05
N SER A 210 5.89 -17.99 -13.68
CA SER A 210 7.33 -17.79 -13.57
C SER A 210 7.81 -16.52 -14.28
N GLN A 211 6.99 -15.96 -15.18
CA GLN A 211 7.21 -14.64 -15.75
C GLN A 211 7.06 -13.57 -14.67
N ARG A 212 8.03 -12.67 -14.59
CA ARG A 212 8.01 -11.52 -13.69
C ARG A 212 8.45 -10.25 -14.39
N GLN A 213 7.69 -9.18 -14.25
CA GLN A 213 8.15 -7.85 -14.61
C GLN A 213 9.16 -7.37 -13.56
N THR A 214 10.36 -6.99 -13.99
CA THR A 214 11.39 -6.50 -13.07
C THR A 214 11.11 -5.04 -12.68
N ASN A 215 11.04 -4.76 -11.38
CA ASN A 215 10.88 -3.41 -10.81
C ASN A 215 9.83 -2.54 -11.52
N PRO A 216 8.57 -3.02 -11.67
CA PRO A 216 7.52 -2.22 -12.29
C PRO A 216 7.26 -0.93 -11.49
N LEU A 217 6.92 0.13 -12.22
CA LEU A 217 6.57 1.42 -11.66
C LEU A 217 5.29 1.93 -12.35
N VAL A 218 4.29 2.31 -11.55
CA VAL A 218 2.99 2.74 -12.06
C VAL A 218 3.15 3.88 -13.07
N GLY A 219 2.62 3.71 -14.28
CA GLY A 219 2.67 4.72 -15.34
C GLY A 219 4.02 4.91 -16.04
N TYR A 220 5.02 4.07 -15.73
CA TYR A 220 6.34 4.13 -16.34
C TYR A 220 6.79 2.76 -16.88
N GLY A 221 7.59 2.79 -17.94
CA GLY A 221 8.04 1.58 -18.65
C GLY A 221 7.05 1.11 -19.71
N GLN A 222 7.48 0.11 -20.50
CA GLN A 222 6.59 -0.57 -21.44
C GLN A 222 5.94 -1.73 -20.69
N PRO A 223 4.59 -1.80 -20.60
CA PRO A 223 3.91 -2.95 -20.05
C PRO A 223 4.34 -4.20 -20.82
N VAL A 224 4.76 -5.23 -20.10
CA VAL A 224 5.10 -6.52 -20.71
C VAL A 224 3.81 -7.33 -20.83
N SER A 225 3.59 -7.90 -22.02
CA SER A 225 2.45 -8.79 -22.24
C SER A 225 2.62 -10.09 -21.45
N TYR A 226 1.50 -10.62 -20.97
CA TYR A 226 1.48 -11.91 -20.31
C TYR A 226 1.90 -13.01 -21.28
N ASP A 227 2.88 -13.82 -20.88
CA ASP A 227 3.31 -15.01 -21.58
C ASP A 227 2.43 -16.18 -21.15
N HIS A 228 1.54 -16.61 -22.05
CA HIS A 228 0.62 -17.71 -21.82
C HIS A 228 1.31 -19.07 -21.73
N ASP A 229 2.52 -19.20 -22.28
CA ASP A 229 3.29 -20.45 -22.30
C ASP A 229 4.26 -20.55 -21.11
N ALA A 230 4.42 -19.46 -20.33
CA ALA A 230 5.27 -19.47 -19.14
C ALA A 230 4.76 -20.49 -18.11
N PRO A 231 5.65 -21.32 -17.52
CA PRO A 231 5.29 -22.20 -16.44
C PRO A 231 4.64 -21.44 -15.30
N HIS A 232 3.58 -21.98 -14.72
CA HIS A 232 2.89 -21.39 -13.58
C HIS A 232 2.77 -22.40 -12.42
N ALA A 233 2.89 -21.90 -11.20
CA ALA A 233 2.48 -22.62 -10.01
C ALA A 233 0.95 -22.52 -9.87
N VAL A 234 0.31 -23.63 -9.53
CA VAL A 234 -1.12 -23.68 -9.20
C VAL A 234 -1.25 -23.90 -7.69
N ILE A 235 -1.88 -22.95 -7.01
CA ILE A 235 -1.98 -22.91 -5.54
C ILE A 235 -3.46 -22.77 -5.18
N ASP A 236 -3.99 -23.75 -4.46
CA ASP A 236 -5.36 -23.69 -3.94
C ASP A 236 -5.30 -23.16 -2.51
N LEU A 237 -5.68 -21.89 -2.30
CA LEU A 237 -5.72 -21.30 -0.97
C LEU A 237 -6.98 -21.75 -0.23
N GLU A 238 -6.80 -22.18 1.01
CA GLU A 238 -7.85 -22.52 1.96
C GLU A 238 -7.87 -21.52 3.14
N PRO A 239 -8.95 -21.44 3.94
CA PRO A 239 -9.00 -20.48 5.05
C PRO A 239 -7.80 -20.61 5.98
N GLY A 240 -7.13 -19.49 6.24
CA GLY A 240 -5.90 -19.43 7.04
C GLY A 240 -4.61 -19.35 6.23
N ASP A 241 -4.65 -19.74 4.97
CA ASP A 241 -3.47 -19.74 4.12
C ASP A 241 -3.02 -18.32 3.74
N LEU A 242 -1.71 -18.16 3.57
CA LEU A 242 -1.07 -16.94 3.10
C LEU A 242 -0.34 -17.19 1.79
N LEU A 243 -0.54 -16.30 0.82
CA LEU A 243 0.27 -16.21 -0.39
C LEU A 243 0.88 -14.81 -0.50
N TYR A 244 2.20 -14.72 -0.44
CA TYR A 244 2.94 -13.50 -0.72
C TYR A 244 3.44 -13.53 -2.18
N LEU A 245 3.21 -12.44 -2.91
CA LEU A 245 3.71 -12.24 -4.26
C LEU A 245 4.53 -10.94 -4.32
N PRO A 246 5.79 -11.00 -4.78
CA PRO A 246 6.57 -9.80 -4.99
C PRO A 246 6.02 -8.99 -6.16
N ARG A 247 6.23 -7.67 -6.17
CA ARG A 247 5.78 -6.81 -7.28
C ARG A 247 6.27 -7.35 -8.63
N GLY A 248 5.45 -7.20 -9.66
CA GLY A 248 5.75 -7.69 -11.00
C GLY A 248 5.46 -9.17 -11.21
N SER A 249 5.04 -9.92 -10.19
CA SER A 249 4.63 -11.33 -10.33
C SER A 249 3.31 -11.42 -11.09
N PHE A 250 3.33 -12.05 -12.26
CA PHE A 250 2.12 -12.28 -13.02
C PHE A 250 1.25 -13.34 -12.34
N HIS A 251 -0.02 -13.01 -12.13
CA HIS A 251 -0.96 -13.89 -11.47
C HIS A 251 -2.40 -13.68 -11.94
N HIS A 252 -3.23 -14.69 -11.72
CA HIS A 252 -4.69 -14.59 -11.76
C HIS A 252 -5.30 -15.63 -10.82
N ALA A 253 -6.58 -15.43 -10.48
CA ALA A 253 -7.25 -16.28 -9.53
C ALA A 253 -8.71 -16.58 -9.92
N CYS A 254 -9.14 -17.79 -9.61
CA CYS A 254 -10.50 -18.30 -9.82
C CYS A 254 -11.01 -18.90 -8.51
N ALA A 255 -12.26 -18.62 -8.12
CA ALA A 255 -12.83 -19.26 -6.95
C ALA A 255 -12.95 -20.77 -7.19
N LEU A 256 -12.78 -21.58 -6.14
CA LEU A 256 -13.04 -23.00 -6.20
C LEU A 256 -14.40 -23.28 -5.57
N SER A 257 -15.41 -23.49 -6.41
CA SER A 257 -16.78 -23.91 -6.07
C SER A 257 -17.38 -23.23 -4.82
N GLY A 258 -18.28 -22.28 -5.03
CA GLY A 258 -18.98 -21.59 -3.93
C GLY A 258 -18.30 -20.28 -3.52
N GLU A 259 -18.71 -19.78 -2.35
CA GLU A 259 -18.23 -18.51 -1.83
C GLU A 259 -16.75 -18.56 -1.46
N SER A 260 -15.98 -17.56 -1.87
CA SER A 260 -14.60 -17.32 -1.44
C SER A 260 -14.40 -15.84 -1.10
N LEU A 261 -13.71 -15.61 0.02
CA LEU A 261 -13.30 -14.29 0.48
C LEU A 261 -11.82 -14.32 0.86
N HIS A 262 -11.05 -13.37 0.33
CA HIS A 262 -9.71 -13.07 0.82
C HIS A 262 -9.53 -11.56 0.96
N THR A 263 -8.55 -11.16 1.77
CA THR A 263 -8.00 -9.82 1.71
C THR A 263 -6.62 -9.82 1.09
N THR A 264 -6.35 -8.83 0.25
CA THR A 264 -5.01 -8.53 -0.23
C THR A 264 -4.49 -7.31 0.52
N VAL A 265 -3.38 -7.45 1.21
CA VAL A 265 -2.61 -6.35 1.80
C VAL A 265 -1.53 -5.96 0.80
N ALA A 266 -1.67 -4.78 0.20
CA ALA A 266 -0.70 -4.20 -0.72
C ALA A 266 0.24 -3.26 0.05
N VAL A 267 1.55 -3.53 -0.01
CA VAL A 267 2.61 -2.75 0.61
C VAL A 267 3.43 -2.05 -0.48
N LYS A 268 3.39 -0.73 -0.50
CA LYS A 268 4.13 0.09 -1.45
C LYS A 268 5.36 0.71 -0.77
N MET A 269 6.50 0.08 -0.96
CA MET A 269 7.78 0.64 -0.54
C MET A 269 8.21 1.80 -1.46
N PRO A 270 8.85 2.85 -0.90
CA PRO A 270 9.53 3.83 -1.72
C PRO A 270 10.68 3.18 -2.50
N SER A 271 10.83 3.56 -3.75
CA SER A 271 11.91 3.13 -4.63
C SER A 271 13.10 4.09 -4.58
N TYR A 272 14.24 3.67 -5.12
CA TYR A 272 15.36 4.59 -5.36
C TYR A 272 14.99 5.77 -6.26
N PHE A 273 13.99 5.62 -7.15
CA PHE A 273 13.49 6.71 -7.97
C PHE A 273 12.72 7.76 -7.14
N ASP A 274 12.02 7.34 -6.09
CA ASP A 274 11.37 8.27 -5.16
C ASP A 274 12.40 9.09 -4.36
N LEU A 275 13.49 8.45 -3.94
CA LEU A 275 14.63 9.13 -3.31
C LEU A 275 15.33 10.11 -4.27
N PHE A 276 15.49 9.73 -5.53
CA PHE A 276 16.04 10.60 -6.57
C PHE A 276 15.12 11.79 -6.86
N SER A 277 13.81 11.56 -6.89
CA SER A 277 12.81 12.62 -7.11
C SER A 277 12.82 13.62 -5.94
N ALA A 278 12.91 13.15 -4.69
CA ALA A 278 13.10 14.00 -3.51
C ALA A 278 14.38 14.84 -3.60
N LEU A 279 15.47 14.26 -4.11
CA LEU A 279 16.73 15.00 -4.34
C LEU A 279 16.57 16.08 -5.42
N ALA A 280 15.85 15.77 -6.51
CA ALA A 280 15.58 16.70 -7.59
C ALA A 280 14.73 17.90 -7.11
N ASP A 281 13.73 17.67 -6.26
CA ASP A 281 12.91 18.73 -5.66
C ASP A 281 13.77 19.73 -4.86
N ILE A 282 14.80 19.24 -4.17
CA ILE A 282 15.75 20.08 -3.42
C ILE A 282 16.72 20.78 -4.38
N ALA A 283 17.19 20.09 -5.42
CA ALA A 283 18.10 20.64 -6.40
C ALA A 283 17.53 21.90 -7.07
N VAL A 284 16.21 21.98 -7.27
CA VAL A 284 15.53 23.19 -7.78
C VAL A 284 15.77 24.42 -6.90
N GLY A 285 15.94 24.24 -5.59
CA GLY A 285 16.25 25.32 -4.65
C GLY A 285 17.73 25.74 -4.62
N SER A 286 18.64 24.99 -5.24
CA SER A 286 20.08 25.25 -5.19
C SER A 286 20.54 26.14 -6.36
N ASP A 287 21.14 27.29 -6.05
CA ASP A 287 21.72 28.19 -7.06
C ASP A 287 22.73 27.47 -7.95
N ASP A 288 23.56 26.63 -7.34
CA ASP A 288 24.62 25.89 -8.02
C ASP A 288 24.04 24.84 -8.98
N MET A 289 22.91 24.22 -8.65
CA MET A 289 22.21 23.27 -9.54
C MET A 289 21.43 23.96 -10.66
N ARG A 290 21.02 25.21 -10.47
CA ARG A 290 20.30 26.01 -11.48
C ARG A 290 21.23 26.67 -12.51
N GLY A 291 22.54 26.61 -12.31
CA GLY A 291 23.53 27.16 -13.24
C GLY A 291 23.48 26.46 -14.61
N TYR A 292 23.71 27.23 -15.69
CA TYR A 292 23.82 26.65 -17.04
C TYR A 292 25.09 25.83 -17.21
N LEU A 293 24.98 24.73 -17.97
CA LEU A 293 26.15 24.05 -18.51
C LEU A 293 26.88 24.95 -19.51
N PRO A 294 28.22 24.84 -19.63
CA PRO A 294 28.97 25.60 -20.60
C PRO A 294 28.54 25.27 -22.04
N PRO A 295 28.64 26.21 -23.00
CA PRO A 295 28.49 25.91 -24.41
C PRO A 295 29.48 24.81 -24.85
N GLY A 296 29.05 23.88 -25.71
CA GLY A 296 29.92 22.79 -26.19
C GLY A 296 29.21 21.53 -26.67
N GLY A 297 27.88 21.49 -26.59
CA GLY A 297 27.08 20.36 -27.08
C GLY A 297 27.21 19.11 -26.22
N ALA A 298 26.67 17.99 -26.71
CA ALA A 298 26.47 16.76 -25.93
C ALA A 298 27.75 16.25 -25.23
N ASN A 299 28.90 16.27 -25.90
CA ASN A 299 30.16 15.79 -25.31
C ASN A 299 30.65 16.67 -24.17
N ALA A 300 30.55 18.00 -24.30
CA ALA A 300 30.93 18.92 -23.23
C ALA A 300 29.98 18.82 -22.03
N TRP A 301 28.69 18.61 -22.28
CA TRP A 301 27.69 18.43 -21.23
C TRP A 301 27.84 17.09 -20.50
N ALA A 302 28.16 16.02 -21.23
CA ALA A 302 28.48 14.72 -20.62
C ALA A 302 29.71 14.82 -19.69
N ALA A 303 30.70 15.64 -20.03
CA ALA A 303 31.87 15.88 -19.20
C ALA A 303 31.56 16.62 -17.87
N ALA A 304 30.36 17.19 -17.70
CA ALA A 304 29.92 17.77 -16.44
C ALA A 304 29.45 16.74 -15.41
N GLY A 305 29.34 15.46 -15.79
CA GLY A 305 28.89 14.37 -14.92
C GLY A 305 29.60 14.28 -13.55
N PRO A 306 30.94 14.35 -13.46
CA PRO A 306 31.64 14.36 -12.19
C PRO A 306 31.26 15.55 -11.29
N ALA A 307 31.18 16.76 -11.85
CA ALA A 307 30.77 17.95 -11.10
C ALA A 307 29.30 17.87 -10.66
N LEU A 308 28.43 17.29 -11.48
CA LEU A 308 27.04 17.00 -11.11
C LEU A 308 27.00 16.02 -9.93
N LEU A 309 27.79 14.94 -9.96
CA LEU A 309 27.84 13.95 -8.88
C LEU A 309 28.29 14.57 -7.55
N GLU A 310 29.30 15.45 -7.58
CA GLU A 310 29.74 16.20 -6.39
C GLU A 310 28.61 17.07 -5.82
N ARG A 311 27.88 17.77 -6.69
CA ARG A 311 26.74 18.62 -6.27
C ARG A 311 25.59 17.79 -5.69
N LEU A 312 25.24 16.67 -6.33
CA LEU A 312 24.24 15.74 -5.82
C LEU A 312 24.66 15.16 -4.46
N SER A 313 25.94 14.82 -4.30
CA SER A 313 26.48 14.33 -3.02
C SER A 313 26.34 15.38 -1.92
N ALA A 314 26.66 16.65 -2.21
CA ALA A 314 26.49 17.75 -1.26
C ALA A 314 25.01 17.98 -0.88
N LEU A 315 24.07 17.77 -1.80
CA LEU A 315 22.63 17.86 -1.51
C LEU A 315 22.15 16.73 -0.58
N LEU A 316 22.69 15.51 -0.73
CA LEU A 316 22.35 14.36 0.12
C LEU A 316 22.74 14.59 1.60
N GLU A 317 23.77 15.40 1.85
CA GLU A 317 24.21 15.76 3.20
C GLU A 317 23.36 16.86 3.86
N GLN A 318 22.47 17.52 3.11
CA GLN A 318 21.66 18.62 3.64
C GLN A 318 20.51 18.09 4.53
N PRO A 319 20.18 18.79 5.63
CA PRO A 319 19.01 18.46 6.45
C PRO A 319 17.68 18.47 5.67
N ALA A 320 17.60 19.27 4.60
CA ALA A 320 16.46 19.32 3.71
C ALA A 320 16.19 17.97 3.02
N TYR A 321 17.23 17.19 2.71
CA TYR A 321 17.08 15.86 2.12
C TYR A 321 16.42 14.89 3.09
N ALA A 322 16.91 14.83 4.33
CA ALA A 322 16.26 14.03 5.37
C ALA A 322 14.79 14.44 5.58
N ALA A 323 14.48 15.73 5.54
CA ALA A 323 13.10 16.22 5.65
C ALA A 323 12.22 15.81 4.46
N GLU A 324 12.74 15.78 3.24
CA GLU A 324 11.98 15.33 2.06
C GLU A 324 11.78 13.81 2.06
N VAL A 325 12.79 13.03 2.48
CA VAL A 325 12.67 11.58 2.67
C VAL A 325 11.59 11.25 3.71
N GLN A 326 11.51 12.02 4.81
CA GLN A 326 10.45 11.86 5.81
C GLN A 326 9.04 12.09 5.22
N LYS A 327 8.89 12.94 4.19
CA LYS A 327 7.59 13.11 3.53
C LYS A 327 7.17 11.88 2.75
N LEU A 328 8.09 11.00 2.34
CA LEU A 328 7.73 9.73 1.69
C LEU A 328 6.88 8.84 2.61
N LEU A 329 7.07 8.92 3.92
CA LEU A 329 6.21 8.23 4.90
C LEU A 329 4.77 8.75 4.91
N GLY A 330 4.56 10.00 4.47
CA GLY A 330 3.27 10.69 4.48
C GLY A 330 2.58 10.79 3.11
N ARG A 331 3.27 10.42 2.02
CA ARG A 331 2.68 10.41 0.67
C ARG A 331 1.69 9.24 0.59
N ARG A 332 0.42 9.53 0.89
CA ARG A 332 -0.70 8.68 0.46
C ARG A 332 -0.92 8.92 -1.03
N SER A 333 -0.59 7.98 -1.89
CA SER A 333 -0.92 8.11 -3.30
C SER A 333 -2.41 7.87 -3.48
N GLY A 334 -3.13 8.85 -4.04
CA GLY A 334 -4.53 8.71 -4.45
C GLY A 334 -4.71 7.95 -5.77
N GLY A 335 -3.70 7.19 -6.20
CA GLY A 335 -3.61 6.55 -7.51
C GLY A 335 -3.43 5.04 -7.41
N HIS A 336 -3.97 4.33 -8.39
CA HIS A 336 -4.06 2.87 -8.44
C HIS A 336 -2.70 2.16 -8.32
N PHE A 337 -2.68 1.03 -7.61
CA PHE A 337 -1.49 0.16 -7.49
C PHE A 337 -1.36 -0.88 -8.62
N HIS A 338 -2.39 -1.00 -9.45
CA HIS A 338 -2.41 -1.85 -10.63
C HIS A 338 -1.79 -1.11 -11.83
N ALA A 339 -1.01 -1.82 -12.63
CA ALA A 339 -0.37 -1.31 -13.85
C ALA A 339 -1.36 -1.22 -15.02
#